data_AF-A0A1H0SPI4-F1
#
_entry.id   AF-A0A1H0SPI4-F1
#
_cell.length_a   1.000
_cell.length_b   1.000
_cell.length_c   1.000
_cell.angle_alpha   90.00
_cell.angle_beta   90.00
_cell.angle_gamma   90.00
#
_symmetry.space_group_name_H-M   'P 1'
#
loop_
_entity.id
_entity.type
_entity.pdbx_description
1 polymer ?
#
loop_
_entity_poly.entity_id
_entity_poly.type
_entity_poly.pdbx_seq_one_letter_code
_entity_poly.pdbx_strand_id
1 'polypeptide(L)'
;MVKRDMFYFADIDEKFIDGTKNSVGLEDGVLVHCQQCIEKNLKGITEKKYGIISREHNLVKLLEVLYLNDYKYLKEFKGLCRDLKDFYFSRRYASDDYELLTHEEYCEYIHNFYELLEALKVIRKELE
;
A
#
# COMPACT_ATOMS: atom_id res chain seq x y z
N MET A 1 0.28 -24.13 -11.82
CA MET A 1 -0.67 -23.77 -10.75
C MET A 1 -0.34 -22.34 -10.34
N VAL A 2 -1.29 -21.40 -10.42
CA VAL A 2 -1.02 -20.01 -9.99
C VAL A 2 -0.87 -20.00 -8.47
N LYS A 3 0.32 -19.66 -7.96
CA LYS A 3 0.56 -19.56 -6.52
C LYS A 3 -0.11 -18.27 -6.04
N ARG A 4 -1.29 -18.40 -5.43
CA ARG A 4 -2.10 -17.29 -4.91
C ARG A 4 -1.54 -16.80 -3.57
N ASP A 5 -0.29 -16.36 -3.57
CA ASP A 5 0.35 -15.77 -2.40
C ASP A 5 0.10 -14.25 -2.32
N MET A 6 0.63 -13.60 -1.29
CA MET A 6 0.42 -12.17 -1.07
C MET A 6 0.90 -11.32 -2.26
N PHE A 7 2.00 -11.72 -2.90
CA PHE A 7 2.52 -11.02 -4.07
C PHE A 7 1.59 -11.12 -5.27
N TYR A 8 1.01 -12.29 -5.52
CA TYR A 8 -0.02 -12.43 -6.55
C TYR A 8 -1.21 -11.48 -6.32
N PHE A 9 -1.68 -11.36 -5.08
CA PHE A 9 -2.79 -10.44 -4.77
C PHE A 9 -2.39 -8.97 -4.86
N ALA A 10 -1.14 -8.63 -4.51
CA ALA A 10 -0.63 -7.27 -4.67
C ALA A 10 -0.54 -6.87 -6.15
N ASP A 11 -0.12 -7.79 -7.03
CA ASP A 11 -0.04 -7.57 -8.48
C ASP A 11 -1.44 -7.36 -9.11
N ILE A 12 -2.49 -7.94 -8.50
CA ILE A 12 -3.88 -7.69 -8.92
C ILE A 12 -4.31 -6.27 -8.55
N ASP A 13 -4.02 -5.82 -7.33
CA ASP A 13 -4.35 -4.45 -6.91
C ASP A 13 -3.61 -3.42 -7.77
N GLU A 14 -2.33 -3.66 -8.06
CA GLU A 14 -1.55 -2.78 -8.94
C GLU A 14 -2.20 -2.64 -10.32
N LYS A 15 -2.60 -3.75 -10.95
CA LYS A 15 -3.30 -3.72 -12.24
C LYS A 15 -4.61 -2.95 -12.17
N PHE A 16 -5.35 -3.05 -11.06
CA PHE A 16 -6.57 -2.27 -10.87
C PHE A 16 -6.24 -0.77 -10.81
N ILE A 17 -5.24 -0.38 -10.01
CA ILE A 17 -4.80 1.01 -9.86
C ILE A 17 -4.36 1.57 -11.21
N ASP A 18 -3.51 0.86 -11.95
CA ASP A 18 -3.04 1.30 -13.28
C ASP A 18 -4.18 1.53 -14.27
N GLY A 19 -5.21 0.69 -14.23
CA GLY A 19 -6.37 0.79 -15.11
C GLY A 19 -7.39 1.87 -14.72
N THR A 20 -7.33 2.39 -13.48
CA THR A 20 -8.40 3.23 -12.93
C THR A 20 -7.94 4.57 -12.35
N LYS A 21 -6.64 4.76 -12.10
CA LYS A 21 -6.12 5.95 -11.41
C LYS A 21 -6.43 7.29 -12.08
N ASN A 22 -6.70 7.30 -13.38
CA ASN A 22 -7.02 8.52 -14.14
C ASN A 22 -8.52 8.71 -14.38
N SER A 23 -9.35 7.84 -13.81
CA SER A 23 -10.81 7.87 -13.99
C SER A 23 -11.46 8.71 -12.91
N VAL A 24 -12.12 9.80 -13.32
CA VAL A 24 -12.84 10.70 -12.42
C VAL A 24 -13.97 9.95 -11.69
N GLY A 25 -14.04 10.13 -10.38
CA GLY A 25 -15.04 9.50 -9.50
C GLY A 25 -14.64 8.11 -8.99
N LEU A 26 -13.45 7.61 -9.33
CA LEU A 26 -12.91 6.33 -8.82
C LEU A 26 -11.76 6.52 -7.81
N GLU A 27 -11.43 7.76 -7.44
CA GLU A 27 -10.27 8.12 -6.62
C GLU A 27 -10.26 7.37 -5.28
N ASP A 28 -11.38 7.35 -4.56
CA ASP A 28 -11.52 6.62 -3.29
C ASP A 28 -11.26 5.12 -3.47
N GLY A 29 -11.79 4.53 -4.56
CA GLY A 29 -11.56 3.13 -4.89
C GLY A 29 -10.09 2.84 -5.20
N VAL A 30 -9.43 3.75 -5.91
CA VAL A 30 -8.00 3.64 -6.22
C VAL A 30 -7.16 3.69 -4.95
N LEU A 31 -7.41 4.64 -4.04
CA LEU A 31 -6.68 4.76 -2.77
C LEU A 31 -6.83 3.54 -1.87
N VAL A 32 -8.02 2.93 -1.86
CA VAL A 32 -8.25 1.64 -1.16
C VAL A 32 -7.38 0.53 -1.75
N HIS A 33 -7.29 0.44 -3.07
CA HIS A 33 -6.40 -0.53 -3.70
C HIS A 33 -4.92 -0.20 -3.49
N CYS A 34 -4.52 1.08 -3.42
CA CYS A 34 -3.17 1.47 -3.03
C CYS A 34 -2.81 0.92 -1.64
N GLN A 35 -3.69 1.11 -0.65
CA GLN A 35 -3.51 0.55 0.69
C GLN A 35 -3.34 -0.98 0.64
N GLN A 36 -4.22 -1.69 -0.06
CA GLN A 36 -4.18 -3.14 -0.18
C GLN A 36 -2.91 -3.65 -0.87
N CYS A 37 -2.49 -2.97 -1.95
CA CYS A 37 -1.29 -3.30 -2.70
C CYS A 37 -0.03 -3.20 -1.80
N ILE A 38 0.10 -2.12 -1.04
CA ILE A 38 1.20 -1.94 -0.08
C ILE A 38 1.12 -2.98 1.04
N GLU A 39 -0.07 -3.20 1.63
CA GLU A 39 -0.27 -4.18 2.71
C GLU A 39 0.22 -5.57 2.32
N LYS A 40 -0.19 -6.03 1.13
CA LYS A 40 0.13 -7.37 0.64
C LYS A 40 1.61 -7.49 0.27
N ASN A 41 2.23 -6.47 -0.31
CA ASN A 41 3.68 -6.45 -0.54
C ASN A 41 4.46 -6.56 0.79
N LEU A 42 4.11 -5.74 1.79
CA LEU A 42 4.77 -5.76 3.09
C LEU A 42 4.62 -7.13 3.78
N LYS A 43 3.42 -7.72 3.74
CA LYS A 43 3.16 -9.06 4.28
C LYS A 43 3.96 -10.14 3.56
N GLY A 44 3.97 -10.12 2.22
CA GLY A 44 4.72 -11.08 1.41
C GLY A 44 6.23 -11.01 1.64
N ILE A 45 6.78 -9.79 1.73
CA ILE A 45 8.20 -9.57 2.06
C ILE A 45 8.51 -10.08 3.46
N THR A 46 7.66 -9.73 4.45
CA THR A 46 7.85 -10.13 5.84
C THR A 46 7.82 -11.66 6.01
N GLU A 47 6.88 -12.31 5.35
CA GLU A 47 6.74 -13.77 5.36
C GLU A 47 7.96 -14.44 4.70
N LYS A 48 8.33 -14.01 3.48
CA LYS A 48 9.46 -14.60 2.77
C LYS A 48 10.80 -14.38 3.47
N LYS A 49 11.04 -13.17 3.98
CA LYS A 49 12.35 -12.78 4.52
C LYS A 49 12.55 -13.25 5.96
N TYR A 50 11.51 -13.14 6.79
CA TYR A 50 11.62 -13.38 8.23
C TYR A 50 10.83 -14.61 8.70
N GLY A 51 10.06 -15.27 7.83
CA GLY A 51 9.21 -16.40 8.19
C GLY A 51 8.00 -16.01 9.06
N ILE A 52 7.62 -14.71 9.09
CA ILE A 52 6.56 -14.19 9.95
C ILE A 52 5.29 -13.96 9.13
N ILE A 53 4.21 -14.68 9.46
CA ILE A 53 2.88 -14.46 8.87
C ILE A 53 2.14 -13.40 9.69
N SER A 54 2.05 -12.18 9.17
CA SER A 54 1.40 -11.06 9.87
C SER A 54 -0.12 -11.03 9.66
N ARG A 55 -0.87 -10.88 10.76
CA ARG A 55 -2.31 -10.60 10.77
C ARG A 55 -2.65 -9.11 10.92
N GLU A 56 -1.62 -8.25 10.96
CA GLU A 56 -1.78 -6.81 11.11
C GLU A 56 -2.29 -6.17 9.81
N HIS A 57 -3.09 -5.12 9.92
CA HIS A 57 -3.59 -4.33 8.78
C HIS A 57 -3.09 -2.89 8.81
N ASN A 58 -2.52 -2.47 9.94
CA ASN A 58 -1.87 -1.18 10.07
C ASN A 58 -0.57 -1.14 9.25
N LEU A 59 -0.58 -0.40 8.14
CA LEU A 59 0.55 -0.25 7.23
C LEU A 59 1.80 0.28 7.92
N VAL A 60 1.66 1.21 8.88
CA VAL A 60 2.80 1.73 9.64
C VAL A 60 3.50 0.57 10.34
N LYS A 61 2.77 -0.23 11.13
CA LYS A 61 3.35 -1.38 11.86
C LYS A 61 3.99 -2.40 10.93
N LEU A 62 3.36 -2.69 9.79
CA LEU A 62 3.94 -3.59 8.78
C LEU A 62 5.26 -3.03 8.22
N LEU A 63 5.30 -1.72 7.93
CA LEU A 63 6.51 -1.04 7.46
C LEU A 63 7.62 -1.02 8.53
N GLU A 64 7.27 -0.87 9.82
CA GLU A 64 8.25 -0.87 10.92
C GLU A 64 9.04 -2.16 10.99
N VAL A 65 8.42 -3.31 10.68
CA VAL A 65 9.11 -4.60 10.63
C VAL A 65 10.26 -4.54 9.62
N LEU A 66 10.05 -3.95 8.45
CA LEU A 66 11.09 -3.88 7.41
C LEU A 66 12.16 -2.83 7.77
N TYR A 67 11.76 -1.62 8.17
CA TYR A 67 12.72 -0.53 8.36
C TYR A 67 13.54 -0.65 9.65
N LEU A 68 13.05 -1.33 10.69
CA LEU A 68 13.82 -1.55 11.91
C LEU A 68 14.89 -2.65 11.76
N ASN A 69 14.70 -3.56 10.80
CA ASN A 69 15.64 -4.65 10.54
C ASN A 69 16.63 -4.28 9.43
N ASP A 70 16.22 -4.38 8.17
CA ASP A 70 17.15 -4.35 7.03
C ASP A 70 17.01 -3.11 6.15
N TYR A 71 15.83 -2.47 6.13
CA TYR A 71 15.47 -1.49 5.11
C TYR A 71 15.19 -0.11 5.72
N LYS A 72 16.16 0.46 6.46
CA LYS A 72 16.01 1.71 7.22
C LYS A 72 15.46 2.89 6.42
N TYR A 73 15.79 2.97 5.13
CA TYR A 73 15.34 4.06 4.25
C TYR A 73 13.80 4.11 4.14
N LEU A 74 13.12 2.95 4.22
CA LEU A 74 11.66 2.87 4.16
C LEU A 74 10.95 3.68 5.26
N LYS A 75 11.65 4.09 6.33
CA LYS A 75 11.09 4.96 7.38
C LYS A 75 10.53 6.27 6.82
N GLU A 76 11.04 6.77 5.69
CA GLU A 76 10.54 7.99 5.05
C GLU A 76 9.06 7.89 4.65
N PHE A 77 8.60 6.69 4.26
CA PHE A 77 7.20 6.44 3.85
C PHE A 77 6.23 6.24 5.02
N LYS A 78 6.68 6.42 6.28
CA LYS A 78 5.81 6.25 7.46
C LYS A 78 4.63 7.22 7.47
N GLY A 79 4.79 8.43 6.92
CA GLY A 79 3.71 9.40 6.76
C GLY A 79 2.62 8.87 5.83
N LEU A 80 2.99 8.51 4.60
CA LEU A 80 2.10 7.91 3.61
C LEU A 80 1.32 6.70 4.15
N CYS A 81 2.01 5.78 4.86
CA CYS A 81 1.36 4.60 5.45
C CYS A 81 0.33 4.95 6.53
N ARG A 82 0.48 6.10 7.21
CA ARG A 82 -0.53 6.58 8.17
C ARG A 82 -1.75 7.09 7.42
N ASP A 83 -1.55 7.89 6.39
CA ASP A 83 -2.63 8.53 5.63
C ASP A 83 -3.46 7.47 4.87
N LEU A 84 -2.80 6.53 4.18
CA LEU A 84 -3.46 5.42 3.48
C LEU A 84 -4.32 4.54 4.40
N LYS A 85 -3.93 4.40 5.68
CA LYS A 85 -4.72 3.67 6.67
C LYS A 85 -6.02 4.40 6.99
N ASP A 86 -5.97 5.72 7.09
CA ASP A 86 -7.09 6.53 7.56
C ASP A 86 -8.16 6.69 6.45
N PHE A 87 -7.75 6.71 5.17
CA PHE A 87 -8.68 6.73 4.03
C PHE A 87 -9.65 5.53 3.98
N TYR A 88 -9.24 4.36 4.45
CA TYR A 88 -10.12 3.18 4.51
C TYR A 88 -11.44 3.50 5.23
N PHE A 89 -11.36 4.26 6.32
CA PHE A 89 -12.47 4.54 7.23
C PHE A 89 -13.12 5.89 6.96
N SER A 90 -12.34 6.94 6.70
CA SER A 90 -12.86 8.30 6.51
C SER A 90 -13.54 8.51 5.15
N ARG A 91 -13.16 7.74 4.12
CA ARG A 91 -13.65 7.95 2.74
C ARG A 91 -14.67 6.92 2.23
N ARG A 92 -14.86 5.79 2.93
CA ARG A 92 -15.87 4.79 2.51
C ARG A 92 -17.21 4.93 3.19
N TYR A 93 -17.26 5.69 4.28
CA TYR A 93 -18.49 5.92 5.02
C TYR A 93 -18.77 7.41 5.01
N ALA A 94 -20.00 7.77 4.65
CA ALA A 94 -20.50 9.14 4.82
C ALA A 94 -20.76 9.38 6.32
N SER A 95 -19.68 9.51 7.09
CA SER A 95 -19.68 10.00 8.46
C SER A 95 -19.40 11.49 8.49
N ASP A 96 -19.60 12.12 9.64
CA ASP A 96 -19.35 13.56 9.85
C ASP A 96 -17.88 13.97 9.54
N ASP A 97 -16.96 13.00 9.49
CA ASP A 97 -15.53 13.17 9.17
C ASP A 97 -15.17 12.84 7.70
N TYR A 98 -16.13 12.86 6.76
CA TYR A 98 -15.83 12.66 5.34
C TYR A 98 -15.01 13.83 4.79
N GLU A 99 -13.68 13.66 4.76
CA GLU A 99 -12.81 14.59 4.07
C GLU A 99 -13.04 14.50 2.57
N LEU A 100 -12.96 15.62 1.86
CA LEU A 100 -12.92 15.67 0.40
C LEU A 100 -11.46 15.82 -0.03
N LEU A 101 -11.05 15.09 -1.07
CA LEU A 101 -9.68 15.15 -1.60
C LEU A 101 -9.74 16.03 -2.82
N THR A 102 -8.89 17.03 -2.88
CA THR A 102 -8.66 17.74 -4.14
C THR A 102 -7.98 16.79 -5.13
N HIS A 103 -8.12 17.09 -6.42
CA HIS A 103 -7.44 16.31 -7.46
C HIS A 103 -5.90 16.38 -7.30
N GLU A 104 -5.37 17.52 -6.84
CA GLU A 104 -3.94 17.71 -6.60
C GLU A 104 -3.44 16.79 -5.48
N GLU A 105 -4.11 16.77 -4.33
CA GLU A 105 -3.76 15.86 -3.22
C GLU A 105 -3.85 14.39 -3.66
N TYR A 106 -4.88 14.03 -4.45
CA TYR A 106 -4.98 12.69 -5.03
C TYR A 106 -3.77 12.33 -5.89
N CYS A 107 -3.36 13.22 -6.78
CA CYS A 107 -2.17 13.01 -7.62
C CYS A 107 -0.90 12.86 -6.78
N GLU A 108 -0.74 13.63 -5.71
CA GLU A 108 0.38 13.50 -4.78
C GLU A 108 0.37 12.12 -4.08
N TYR A 109 -0.79 11.67 -3.61
CA TYR A 109 -0.92 10.33 -3.01
C TYR A 109 -0.57 9.21 -3.98
N ILE A 110 -1.03 9.30 -5.23
CA ILE A 110 -0.69 8.33 -6.27
C ILE A 110 0.81 8.34 -6.57
N HIS A 111 1.43 9.52 -6.65
CA HIS A 111 2.87 9.64 -6.86
C HIS A 111 3.66 8.95 -5.73
N ASN A 112 3.39 9.33 -4.48
CA ASN A 112 4.06 8.79 -3.29
C ASN A 112 3.80 7.27 -3.14
N PHE A 113 2.61 6.80 -3.52
CA PHE A 113 2.30 5.37 -3.57
C PHE A 113 3.24 4.61 -4.51
N TYR A 114 3.48 5.12 -5.73
CA TYR A 114 4.38 4.46 -6.67
C TYR A 114 5.83 4.49 -6.21
N GLU A 115 6.28 5.55 -5.55
CA GLU A 115 7.63 5.59 -4.97
C GLU A 115 7.83 4.47 -3.93
N LEU A 116 6.88 4.32 -3.00
CA LEU A 116 6.93 3.22 -2.03
C LEU A 116 6.81 1.86 -2.72
N LEU A 117 5.88 1.70 -3.67
CA LEU A 117 5.69 0.43 -4.38
C LEU A 117 6.96 -0.01 -5.11
N GLU A 118 7.65 0.89 -5.79
CA GLU A 118 8.91 0.58 -6.47
C GLU A 118 10.00 0.17 -5.49
N ALA A 119 10.12 0.86 -4.34
CA ALA A 119 11.03 0.44 -3.27
C ALA A 119 10.72 -1.00 -2.78
N LEU A 120 9.44 -1.33 -2.57
CA LEU A 120 9.03 -2.68 -2.17
C LEU A 120 9.28 -3.72 -3.27
N LYS A 121 9.10 -3.37 -4.54
CA LYS A 121 9.39 -4.27 -5.67
C LYS A 121 10.89 -4.56 -5.81
N VAL A 122 11.75 -3.57 -5.55
CA VAL A 122 13.21 -3.79 -5.51
C VAL A 122 13.53 -4.84 -4.43
N ILE A 123 12.98 -4.69 -3.23
CA ILE A 123 13.14 -5.66 -2.15
C ILE A 123 12.58 -7.03 -2.53
N ARG A 124 11.39 -7.08 -3.12
CA ARG A 124 10.75 -8.34 -3.55
C ARG A 124 11.64 -9.11 -4.52
N LYS A 125 12.30 -8.45 -5.47
CA LYS A 125 13.22 -9.07 -6.43
C LYS A 125 14.46 -9.69 -5.76
N GLU A 126 14.87 -9.20 -4.59
CA GLU A 126 15.95 -9.82 -3.80
C GLU A 126 15.53 -11.17 -3.17
N LEU A 127 14.22 -11.45 -3.10
CA LEU A 127 13.60 -12.61 -2.43
C LEU A 127 13.04 -13.65 -3.42
N GLU A 128 13.25 -13.43 -4.73
CA GLU A 128 12.93 -14.36 -5.82
C GLU A 128 14.14 -15.22 -6.16
#